data_AF-M5R9Q2-F1
#
_entry.id   AF-M5R9Q2-F1
#
_cell.length_a   1.000
_cell.length_b   1.000
_cell.length_c   1.000
_cell.angle_alpha   90.00
_cell.angle_beta   90.00
_cell.angle_gamma   90.00
#
_symmetry.space_group_name_H-M   'P 1'
#
loop_
_entity.id
_entity.type
_entity.pdbx_description
1 polymer ?
#
loop_
_entity_poly.entity_id
_entity_poly.type
_entity_poly.pdbx_seq_one_letter_code
_entity_poly.pdbx_strand_id
1 'polypeptide(L)'
;MSTNATSSAEFSFTESRRVIGDLFRPHAWVYWADFLLTYAAGAYSFAQVSGGPIYARHQGFQGTFHQTFFFFVSVLLFYRASLFIHEVVHQRNNERLKWFRIVWNLVCGIPFLIPSFVYYTHIDHHRRKHYGTDHDGEYLPLEHQQGWQILFYLSWSLIIPIVAVVRFLVLTPLAWVIPGFRAFVHQHASSMVMDPTYIRPLPTKKTLKIIYIQEFGCFLWSLAIVVIAPLAVGQWPTPFLIHAYLLSVCIIFLNSIRTIGSHRWSNAGDEMTFLDQLLDSVNYPHHAWITELWGPVGTRFHALHHLFPSLPYHALPEAHRRLMKSLPANSPYRQTEERSLTAAIINLVKRNRQTTMRAASQQAQA
;
A
#
# COMPACT_ATOMS: atom_id res chain seq x y z
N MET A 1 -40.87 16.46 31.77
CA MET A 1 -39.79 16.60 30.77
C MET A 1 -38.91 15.36 30.88
N SER A 2 -39.20 14.34 30.09
CA SER A 2 -38.41 13.10 30.08
C SER A 2 -37.22 13.31 29.15
N THR A 3 -36.03 13.38 29.73
CA THR A 3 -34.76 13.40 29.01
C THR A 3 -34.53 12.03 28.38
N ASN A 4 -34.85 11.89 27.10
CA ASN A 4 -34.39 10.78 26.27
C ASN A 4 -32.86 10.89 26.13
N ALA A 5 -32.14 10.32 27.09
CA ALA A 5 -30.76 9.93 26.88
C ALA A 5 -30.77 8.76 25.88
N THR A 6 -30.71 9.08 24.59
CA THR A 6 -30.28 8.12 23.58
C THR A 6 -28.88 7.67 23.96
N SER A 7 -28.76 6.52 24.63
CA SER A 7 -27.47 5.88 24.83
C SER A 7 -26.86 5.67 23.44
N SER A 8 -25.68 6.24 23.21
CA SER A 8 -24.88 5.82 22.08
C SER A 8 -24.63 4.32 22.30
N ALA A 9 -25.06 3.49 21.35
CA ALA A 9 -24.74 2.07 21.42
C ALA A 9 -23.21 1.97 21.32
N GLU A 10 -22.56 1.62 22.43
CA GLU A 10 -21.11 1.47 22.48
C GLU A 10 -20.70 0.43 21.43
N PHE A 11 -19.72 0.77 20.58
CA PHE A 11 -19.29 -0.12 19.52
C PHE A 11 -18.63 -1.38 20.12
N SER A 12 -19.29 -2.52 20.00
CA SER A 12 -18.75 -3.79 20.49
C SER A 12 -17.92 -4.50 19.42
N PHE A 13 -16.60 -4.51 19.64
CA PHE A 13 -15.66 -5.29 18.84
C PHE A 13 -15.97 -6.79 18.89
N THR A 14 -16.30 -7.32 20.07
CA THR A 14 -16.59 -8.74 20.28
C THR A 14 -17.81 -9.20 19.50
N GLU A 15 -18.88 -8.39 19.52
CA GLU A 15 -20.09 -8.70 18.75
C GLU A 15 -19.81 -8.66 17.25
N SER A 16 -19.09 -7.62 16.80
CA SER A 16 -18.65 -7.50 15.41
C SER A 16 -17.84 -8.73 14.97
N ARG A 17 -16.89 -9.20 15.79
CA ARG A 17 -16.06 -10.39 15.54
C ARG A 17 -16.92 -11.65 15.43
N ARG A 18 -17.95 -11.80 16.26
CA ARG A 18 -18.85 -12.97 16.29
C ARG A 18 -19.64 -13.10 14.98
N VAL A 19 -20.18 -12.00 14.47
CA VAL A 19 -21.01 -11.94 13.25
C VAL A 19 -20.27 -12.44 12.00
N ILE A 20 -18.95 -12.26 11.96
CA ILE A 20 -18.10 -12.60 10.81
C ILE A 20 -17.07 -13.70 11.10
N GLY A 21 -17.24 -14.43 12.22
CA GLY A 21 -16.21 -15.33 12.73
C GLY A 21 -15.80 -16.45 11.76
N ASP A 22 -16.75 -16.95 10.96
CA ASP A 22 -16.55 -17.98 9.93
C ASP A 22 -15.71 -17.52 8.74
N LEU A 23 -15.59 -16.20 8.53
CA LEU A 23 -14.95 -15.62 7.35
C LEU A 23 -13.41 -15.49 7.45
N PHE A 24 -12.82 -15.77 8.61
CA PHE A 24 -11.38 -15.59 8.85
C PHE A 24 -10.49 -16.67 8.21
N ARG A 25 -11.11 -17.65 7.56
CA ARG A 25 -10.42 -18.77 6.94
C ARG A 25 -10.09 -18.42 5.48
N PRO A 26 -8.83 -18.15 5.09
CA PRO A 26 -8.54 -17.85 3.70
C PRO A 26 -8.71 -19.06 2.79
N HIS A 27 -9.27 -18.82 1.62
CA HIS A 27 -9.37 -19.80 0.55
C HIS A 27 -8.18 -19.65 -0.41
N ALA A 28 -7.14 -20.47 -0.22
CA ALA A 28 -5.88 -20.33 -0.95
C ALA A 28 -6.03 -20.32 -2.48
N TRP A 29 -6.97 -21.09 -3.03
CA TRP A 29 -7.22 -21.13 -4.47
C TRP A 29 -7.67 -19.77 -5.04
N VAL A 30 -8.39 -18.95 -4.26
CA VAL A 30 -8.81 -17.60 -4.67
C VAL A 30 -7.59 -16.69 -4.83
N TYR A 31 -6.63 -16.78 -3.91
CA TYR A 31 -5.37 -16.03 -4.00
C TYR A 31 -4.56 -16.44 -5.22
N TRP A 32 -4.39 -17.75 -5.43
CA TRP A 32 -3.62 -18.26 -6.57
C TRP A 32 -4.27 -17.91 -7.90
N ALA A 33 -5.57 -18.14 -8.06
CA ALA A 33 -6.28 -17.84 -9.29
C ALA A 33 -6.25 -16.34 -9.61
N ASP A 34 -6.61 -15.49 -8.64
CA ASP A 34 -6.62 -14.03 -8.84
C ASP A 34 -5.22 -13.51 -9.17
N PHE A 35 -4.21 -13.84 -8.36
CA PHE A 35 -2.85 -13.36 -8.57
C PHE A 35 -2.25 -13.85 -9.89
N LEU A 36 -2.34 -15.15 -10.19
CA LEU A 36 -1.72 -15.70 -11.40
C LEU A 36 -2.41 -15.20 -12.67
N LEU A 37 -3.74 -15.11 -12.69
CA LEU A 37 -4.47 -14.56 -13.84
C LEU A 37 -4.17 -13.07 -14.02
N THR A 38 -4.19 -12.29 -12.92
CA THR A 38 -3.85 -10.86 -12.93
C THR A 38 -2.42 -10.65 -13.43
N TYR A 39 -1.45 -11.41 -12.92
CA TYR A 39 -0.05 -11.29 -13.31
C TYR A 39 0.17 -11.72 -14.76
N ALA A 40 -0.40 -12.84 -15.20
CA ALA A 40 -0.28 -13.32 -16.57
C ALA A 40 -0.88 -12.32 -17.58
N ALA A 41 -2.06 -11.77 -17.27
CA ALA A 41 -2.67 -10.72 -18.09
C ALA A 41 -1.82 -9.45 -18.08
N GLY A 42 -1.29 -9.04 -16.93
CA GLY A 42 -0.40 -7.88 -16.81
C GLY A 42 0.88 -8.03 -17.62
N ALA A 43 1.52 -9.20 -17.56
CA ALA A 43 2.70 -9.54 -18.34
C ALA A 43 2.41 -9.58 -19.84
N TYR A 44 1.25 -10.13 -20.25
CA TYR A 44 0.79 -10.08 -21.63
C TYR A 44 0.60 -8.63 -22.09
N SER A 45 -0.12 -7.81 -21.34
CA SER A 45 -0.33 -6.40 -21.66
C SER A 45 0.97 -5.62 -21.74
N PHE A 46 1.90 -5.85 -20.81
CA PHE A 46 3.23 -5.24 -20.84
C PHE A 46 3.98 -5.57 -22.14
N ALA A 47 3.92 -6.82 -22.61
CA ALA A 47 4.54 -7.22 -23.88
C ALA A 47 3.92 -6.52 -25.10
N GLN A 48 2.62 -6.18 -25.06
CA GLN A 48 1.90 -5.50 -26.13
C GLN A 48 2.28 -4.00 -26.30
N VAL A 49 2.92 -3.38 -25.30
CA VAL A 49 3.43 -1.99 -25.39
C VAL A 49 4.65 -1.87 -26.32
N SER A 50 5.06 -2.98 -26.96
CA SER A 50 5.97 -3.08 -28.12
C SER A 50 7.45 -3.24 -27.80
N GLY A 51 7.83 -4.36 -27.17
CA GLY A 51 9.25 -4.70 -27.18
C GLY A 51 9.74 -6.08 -26.82
N GLY A 52 8.87 -7.01 -26.40
CA GLY A 52 9.34 -8.32 -25.98
C GLY A 52 10.19 -8.28 -24.69
N PRO A 53 10.84 -9.39 -24.31
CA PRO A 53 11.63 -9.48 -23.08
C PRO A 53 12.84 -8.54 -23.12
N ILE A 54 13.48 -8.30 -21.96
CA ILE A 54 14.67 -7.43 -21.82
C ILE A 54 15.82 -7.77 -22.78
N TYR A 55 15.87 -9.01 -23.27
CA TYR A 55 16.88 -9.52 -24.20
C TYR A 55 16.51 -9.37 -25.69
N ALA A 56 15.36 -8.77 -26.01
CA ALA A 56 14.93 -8.50 -27.38
C ALA A 56 15.09 -7.02 -27.73
N ARG A 57 15.21 -6.72 -29.03
CA ARG A 57 15.21 -5.33 -29.51
C ARG A 57 13.81 -4.73 -29.32
N HIS A 58 13.66 -3.89 -28.31
CA HIS A 58 12.44 -3.13 -28.06
C HIS A 58 12.22 -2.10 -29.19
N GLN A 59 11.04 -2.08 -29.80
CA GLN A 59 10.73 -1.21 -30.95
C GLN A 59 10.48 0.25 -30.57
N GLY A 60 10.79 0.63 -29.32
CA GLY A 60 10.47 1.93 -28.73
C GLY A 60 8.98 2.20 -28.51
N PHE A 61 8.69 3.40 -28.01
CA PHE A 61 7.33 3.94 -27.89
C PHE A 61 6.97 4.66 -29.19
N GLN A 62 6.03 4.10 -29.93
CA GLN A 62 5.45 4.71 -31.13
C GLN A 62 4.23 5.56 -30.80
N GLY A 63 3.70 5.47 -29.58
CA GLY A 63 2.55 6.24 -29.11
C GLY A 63 1.24 5.82 -29.78
N THR A 64 1.18 4.62 -30.35
CA THR A 64 -0.05 4.11 -30.96
C THR A 64 -1.12 3.88 -29.91
N PHE A 65 -2.40 3.98 -30.30
CA PHE A 65 -3.51 3.69 -29.41
C PHE A 65 -3.39 2.31 -28.74
N HIS A 66 -2.92 1.31 -29.49
CA HIS A 66 -2.64 -0.04 -28.97
C HIS A 66 -1.62 -0.02 -27.82
N GLN A 67 -0.46 0.64 -28.02
CA GLN A 67 0.57 0.76 -26.97
C GLN A 67 0.03 1.48 -25.74
N THR A 68 -0.66 2.61 -25.93
CA THR A 68 -1.23 3.39 -24.83
C THR A 68 -2.27 2.60 -24.05
N PHE A 69 -3.18 1.91 -24.75
CA PHE A 69 -4.19 1.07 -24.13
C PHE A 69 -3.56 -0.03 -23.26
N PHE A 70 -2.66 -0.82 -23.84
CA PHE A 70 -2.01 -1.91 -23.11
C PHE A 70 -1.08 -1.42 -22.00
N PHE A 71 -0.50 -0.22 -22.12
CA PHE A 71 0.25 0.40 -21.04
C PHE A 71 -0.64 0.63 -19.81
N PHE A 72 -1.79 1.29 -19.95
CA PHE A 72 -2.69 1.53 -18.81
C PHE A 72 -3.32 0.23 -18.27
N VAL A 73 -3.63 -0.74 -19.13
CA VAL A 73 -4.07 -2.06 -18.68
C VAL A 73 -3.00 -2.75 -17.83
N SER A 74 -1.73 -2.70 -18.25
CA SER A 74 -0.62 -3.26 -17.46
C SER A 74 -0.41 -2.52 -16.14
N VAL A 75 -0.55 -1.19 -16.10
CA VAL A 75 -0.54 -0.40 -14.85
C VAL A 75 -1.58 -0.93 -13.87
N LEU A 76 -2.84 -1.09 -14.28
CA LEU A 76 -3.92 -1.53 -13.40
C LEU A 76 -3.73 -2.97 -12.90
N LEU A 77 -3.31 -3.88 -13.79
CA LEU A 77 -3.10 -5.28 -13.44
C LEU A 77 -1.90 -5.45 -12.51
N PHE A 78 -0.77 -4.79 -12.79
CA PHE A 78 0.40 -4.84 -11.93
C PHE A 78 0.22 -4.07 -10.64
N TYR A 79 -0.57 -3.00 -10.62
CA TYR A 79 -1.03 -2.37 -9.39
C TYR A 79 -1.80 -3.36 -8.53
N ARG A 80 -2.83 -4.04 -9.09
CA ARG A 80 -3.56 -5.10 -8.38
C ARG A 80 -2.64 -6.21 -7.86
N ALA A 81 -1.75 -6.72 -8.71
CA ALA A 81 -0.79 -7.76 -8.35
C ALA A 81 0.13 -7.33 -7.20
N SER A 82 0.58 -6.07 -7.21
CA SER A 82 1.43 -5.49 -6.15
C SER A 82 0.69 -5.34 -4.83
N LEU A 83 -0.61 -5.01 -4.84
CA LEU A 83 -1.38 -4.81 -3.61
C LEU A 83 -1.70 -6.09 -2.83
N PHE A 84 -1.46 -7.27 -3.42
CA PHE A 84 -1.40 -8.52 -2.64
C PHE A 84 -0.34 -8.47 -1.53
N ILE A 85 0.60 -7.52 -1.54
CA ILE A 85 1.53 -7.29 -0.44
C ILE A 85 0.81 -7.10 0.91
N HIS A 86 -0.36 -6.44 0.94
CA HIS A 86 -1.18 -6.32 2.15
C HIS A 86 -1.54 -7.70 2.71
N GLU A 87 -2.07 -8.56 1.85
CA GLU A 87 -2.45 -9.92 2.24
C GLU A 87 -1.24 -10.77 2.63
N VAL A 88 -0.12 -10.63 1.91
CA VAL A 88 1.12 -11.36 2.18
C VAL A 88 1.65 -11.03 3.59
N VAL A 89 1.57 -9.76 3.99
CA VAL A 89 2.03 -9.31 5.31
C VAL A 89 1.06 -9.71 6.42
N HIS A 90 -0.25 -9.48 6.24
CA HIS A 90 -1.25 -9.80 7.26
C HIS A 90 -1.48 -11.29 7.45
N GLN A 91 -1.36 -12.07 6.37
CA GLN A 91 -1.46 -13.54 6.41
C GLN A 91 -0.09 -14.21 6.60
N ARG A 92 0.97 -13.50 7.04
CA ARG A 92 2.33 -14.05 7.10
C ARG A 92 2.49 -15.29 7.99
N ASN A 93 1.62 -15.44 8.98
CA ASN A 93 1.60 -16.57 9.91
C ASN A 93 0.62 -17.67 9.49
N ASN A 94 -0.06 -17.51 8.35
CA ASN A 94 -1.01 -18.50 7.84
C ASN A 94 -0.29 -19.55 6.99
N GLU A 95 -0.22 -20.79 7.47
CA GLU A 95 0.48 -21.88 6.77
C GLU A 95 -0.13 -22.18 5.40
N ARG A 96 -1.44 -21.96 5.20
CA ARG A 96 -2.11 -22.21 3.91
C ARG A 96 -1.67 -21.29 2.79
N LEU A 97 -1.14 -20.12 3.15
CA LEU A 97 -0.64 -19.12 2.20
C LEU A 97 0.89 -19.07 2.16
N LYS A 98 1.59 -19.99 2.84
CA LYS A 98 3.06 -20.01 2.88
C LYS A 98 3.69 -19.99 1.49
N TRP A 99 3.28 -20.90 0.62
CA TRP A 99 3.80 -20.99 -0.74
C TRP A 99 3.35 -19.83 -1.62
N PHE A 100 2.12 -19.34 -1.42
CA PHE A 100 1.64 -18.13 -2.10
C PHE A 100 2.56 -16.94 -1.81
N ARG A 101 2.92 -16.70 -0.55
CA ARG A 101 3.84 -15.60 -0.16
C ARG A 101 5.22 -15.73 -0.80
N ILE A 102 5.75 -16.95 -0.88
CA ILE A 102 7.05 -17.22 -1.51
C ILE A 102 6.97 -16.90 -3.00
N VAL A 103 5.97 -17.43 -3.71
CA VAL A 103 5.82 -17.20 -5.16
C VAL A 103 5.49 -15.75 -5.47
N TRP A 104 4.64 -15.10 -4.68
CA TRP A 104 4.37 -13.67 -4.83
C TRP A 104 5.65 -12.84 -4.71
N ASN A 105 6.53 -13.15 -3.74
CA ASN A 105 7.82 -12.47 -3.63
C ASN A 105 8.74 -12.77 -4.82
N LEU A 106 8.78 -14.00 -5.32
CA LEU A 106 9.64 -14.35 -6.46
C LEU A 106 9.19 -13.71 -7.77
N VAL A 107 7.88 -13.57 -7.98
CA VAL A 107 7.28 -13.16 -9.26
C VAL A 107 6.91 -11.67 -9.29
N CYS A 108 6.53 -11.10 -8.15
CA CYS A 108 6.12 -9.70 -8.04
C CYS A 108 7.02 -8.93 -7.07
N GLY A 109 7.15 -9.38 -5.81
CA GLY A 109 7.90 -8.66 -4.76
C GLY A 109 9.33 -8.28 -5.16
N ILE A 110 10.16 -9.25 -5.51
CA ILE A 110 11.56 -9.06 -5.91
C ILE A 110 11.64 -8.34 -7.28
N PRO A 111 10.94 -8.79 -8.33
CA PRO A 111 11.04 -8.14 -9.63
C PRO A 111 10.63 -6.67 -9.63
N PHE A 112 9.69 -6.29 -8.77
CA PHE A 112 9.19 -4.91 -8.65
C PHE A 112 9.91 -4.12 -7.54
N LEU A 113 10.93 -4.71 -6.91
CA LEU A 113 11.70 -4.10 -5.82
C LEU A 113 10.84 -3.70 -4.60
N ILE A 114 9.78 -4.48 -4.36
CA ILE A 114 8.85 -4.35 -3.22
C ILE A 114 8.72 -5.67 -2.45
N PRO A 115 9.83 -6.35 -2.09
CA PRO A 115 9.75 -7.61 -1.38
C PRO A 115 9.05 -7.42 -0.04
N SER A 116 8.28 -8.41 0.41
CA SER A 116 7.33 -8.25 1.52
C SER A 116 7.94 -7.66 2.81
N PHE A 117 9.23 -7.85 3.05
CA PHE A 117 9.88 -7.30 4.25
C PHE A 117 9.84 -5.76 4.33
N VAL A 118 9.78 -5.05 3.20
CA VAL A 118 9.68 -3.57 3.19
C VAL A 118 8.33 -3.11 3.72
N TYR A 119 7.33 -4.00 3.72
CA TYR A 119 5.97 -3.70 4.14
C TYR A 119 5.59 -4.30 5.49
N TYR A 120 6.54 -4.90 6.22
CA TYR A 120 6.26 -5.42 7.57
C TYR A 120 5.94 -4.33 8.60
N THR A 121 6.39 -3.09 8.35
CA THR A 121 6.05 -1.92 9.17
C THR A 121 4.58 -1.58 9.09
N HIS A 122 3.87 -2.02 8.05
CA HIS A 122 2.42 -1.89 7.97
C HIS A 122 1.71 -2.52 9.17
N ILE A 123 2.26 -3.59 9.77
CA ILE A 123 1.67 -4.18 10.98
C ILE A 123 1.64 -3.17 12.13
N ASP A 124 2.64 -2.29 12.20
CA ASP A 124 2.74 -1.24 13.23
C ASP A 124 1.65 -0.18 13.03
N HIS A 125 1.30 0.16 11.78
CA HIS A 125 0.16 1.03 11.45
C HIS A 125 -1.17 0.51 12.03
N HIS A 126 -1.38 -0.80 12.11
CA HIS A 126 -2.59 -1.39 12.73
C HIS A 126 -2.54 -1.48 14.26
N ARG A 127 -1.41 -1.15 14.89
CA ARG A 127 -1.30 -1.22 16.35
C ARG A 127 -1.89 0.02 16.98
N ARG A 128 -2.79 -0.20 17.93
CA ARG A 128 -3.45 0.87 18.69
C ARG A 128 -2.50 1.94 19.23
N LYS A 129 -1.33 1.55 19.75
CA LYS A 129 -0.35 2.48 20.36
C LYS A 129 0.58 3.18 19.36
N HIS A 130 0.47 2.87 18.07
CA HIS A 130 1.39 3.39 17.05
C HIS A 130 0.63 4.18 16.00
N TYR A 131 -0.59 3.75 15.64
CA TYR A 131 -1.44 4.45 14.66
C TYR A 131 -1.46 5.95 14.93
N GLY A 132 -1.05 6.73 13.92
CA GLY A 132 -1.10 8.18 13.98
C GLY A 132 -0.02 8.86 14.82
N THR A 133 0.95 8.12 15.37
CA THR A 133 2.12 8.65 16.10
C THR A 133 3.39 8.58 15.25
N ASP A 134 4.50 9.08 15.78
CA ASP A 134 5.85 8.96 15.20
C ASP A 134 6.35 7.51 14.98
N HIS A 135 5.69 6.52 15.58
CA HIS A 135 5.97 5.09 15.40
C HIS A 135 5.22 4.48 14.20
N ASP A 136 4.39 5.25 13.52
CA ASP A 136 3.63 4.84 12.33
C ASP A 136 4.11 5.59 11.10
N GLY A 137 5.02 4.97 10.35
CA GLY A 137 5.51 5.53 9.10
C GLY A 137 4.45 5.63 7.99
N GLU A 138 3.31 4.95 8.11
CA GLU A 138 2.22 5.04 7.13
C GLU A 138 1.20 6.12 7.44
N TYR A 139 1.42 6.90 8.50
CA TYR A 139 0.57 8.03 8.83
C TYR A 139 1.27 9.37 8.69
N LEU A 140 0.60 10.31 8.02
CA LEU A 140 0.98 11.71 7.99
C LEU A 140 -0.20 12.55 8.48
N PRO A 141 0.01 13.56 9.34
CA PRO A 141 -1.06 14.44 9.81
C PRO A 141 -1.49 15.45 8.72
N LEU A 142 -1.92 14.94 7.55
CA LEU A 142 -2.21 15.72 6.35
C LEU A 142 -3.29 16.78 6.56
N GLU A 143 -4.23 16.59 7.49
CA GLU A 143 -5.19 17.65 7.84
C GLU A 143 -4.51 18.85 8.53
N HIS A 144 -3.51 18.61 9.36
CA HIS A 144 -2.85 19.65 10.17
C HIS A 144 -1.61 20.26 9.49
N GLN A 145 -1.20 19.67 8.38
CA GLN A 145 -0.01 20.03 7.62
C GLN A 145 -0.25 21.17 6.62
N GLN A 146 0.80 21.69 5.99
CA GLN A 146 0.63 22.70 4.94
C GLN A 146 0.13 22.01 3.66
N GLY A 147 -0.85 22.61 2.96
CA GLY A 147 -1.51 21.96 1.82
C GLY A 147 -0.58 21.50 0.67
N TRP A 148 0.62 22.09 0.53
CA TRP A 148 1.61 21.62 -0.45
C TRP A 148 2.22 20.26 -0.10
N GLN A 149 2.17 19.83 1.18
CA GLN A 149 2.70 18.53 1.61
C GLN A 149 1.93 17.36 0.99
N ILE A 150 0.65 17.55 0.65
CA ILE A 150 -0.13 16.57 -0.15
C ILE A 150 0.49 16.42 -1.55
N LEU A 151 0.83 17.53 -2.21
CA LEU A 151 1.46 17.51 -3.54
C LEU A 151 2.89 16.95 -3.47
N PHE A 152 3.63 17.27 -2.41
CA PHE A 152 4.95 16.73 -2.16
C PHE A 152 4.91 15.21 -1.97
N TYR A 153 3.95 14.69 -1.19
CA TYR A 153 3.75 13.25 -1.05
C TYR A 153 3.46 12.58 -2.40
N LEU A 154 2.62 13.17 -3.25
CA LEU A 154 2.33 12.65 -4.58
C LEU A 154 3.56 12.67 -5.51
N SER A 155 4.41 13.68 -5.42
CA SER A 155 5.58 13.83 -6.30
C SER A 155 6.66 12.77 -6.04
N TRP A 156 6.69 12.16 -4.85
CA TRP A 156 7.60 11.04 -4.54
C TRP A 156 7.43 9.85 -5.50
N SER A 157 6.27 9.69 -6.12
CA SER A 157 6.05 8.67 -7.17
C SER A 157 7.07 8.73 -8.32
N LEU A 158 7.62 9.92 -8.60
CA LEU A 158 8.66 10.13 -9.61
C LEU A 158 10.04 9.65 -9.15
N ILE A 159 10.30 9.70 -7.84
CA ILE A 159 11.65 9.49 -7.27
C ILE A 159 11.80 8.06 -6.74
N ILE A 160 10.74 7.47 -6.17
CA ILE A 160 10.76 6.15 -5.54
C ILE A 160 11.33 5.04 -6.44
N PRO A 161 10.99 4.93 -7.75
CA PRO A 161 11.57 3.89 -8.61
C PRO A 161 13.10 3.95 -8.67
N ILE A 162 13.67 5.15 -8.74
CA ILE A 162 15.12 5.37 -8.78
C ILE A 162 15.74 5.01 -7.43
N VAL A 163 15.12 5.48 -6.33
CA VAL A 163 15.56 5.18 -4.96
C VAL A 163 15.53 3.68 -4.68
N ALA A 164 14.53 2.94 -5.17
CA ALA A 164 14.44 1.49 -5.02
C ALA A 164 15.61 0.78 -5.71
N VAL A 165 15.95 1.17 -6.95
CA VAL A 165 17.12 0.63 -7.66
C VAL A 165 18.41 0.93 -6.90
N VAL A 166 18.62 2.18 -6.47
CA VAL A 166 19.81 2.56 -5.68
C VAL A 166 19.88 1.76 -4.38
N ARG A 167 18.76 1.61 -3.68
CA ARG A 167 18.65 0.84 -2.44
C ARG A 167 19.08 -0.61 -2.62
N PHE A 168 18.60 -1.28 -3.65
CA PHE A 168 18.86 -2.70 -3.82
C PHE A 168 20.15 -3.00 -4.56
N LEU A 169 20.52 -2.20 -5.56
CA LEU A 169 21.74 -2.40 -6.35
C LEU A 169 23.00 -1.88 -5.65
N VAL A 170 22.91 -0.71 -5.01
CA VAL A 170 24.08 -0.01 -4.44
C VAL A 170 24.15 -0.17 -2.92
N LEU A 171 23.08 0.13 -2.19
CA LEU A 171 23.15 0.12 -0.73
C LEU A 171 23.25 -1.30 -0.15
N THR A 172 22.69 -2.30 -0.82
CA THR A 172 22.80 -3.72 -0.42
C THR A 172 24.26 -4.17 -0.29
N PRO A 173 25.11 -4.15 -1.35
CA PRO A 173 26.50 -4.59 -1.22
C PRO A 173 27.30 -3.73 -0.24
N LEU A 174 27.05 -2.42 -0.17
CA LEU A 174 27.69 -1.56 0.82
C LEU A 174 27.35 -1.98 2.26
N ALA A 175 26.10 -2.40 2.52
CA ALA A 175 25.68 -2.89 3.83
C ALA A 175 26.24 -4.28 4.18
N TRP A 176 26.88 -4.95 3.23
CA TRP A 176 27.56 -6.23 3.42
C TRP A 176 29.05 -6.04 3.67
N VAL A 177 29.65 -5.00 3.06
CA VAL A 177 31.09 -4.71 3.12
C VAL A 177 31.45 -3.73 4.22
N ILE A 178 30.67 -2.67 4.42
CA ILE A 178 30.97 -1.60 5.37
C ILE A 178 30.40 -1.95 6.76
N PRO A 179 31.25 -2.09 7.79
CA PRO A 179 30.80 -2.32 9.16
C PRO A 179 29.84 -1.22 9.63
N GLY A 180 28.75 -1.61 10.31
CA GLY A 180 27.76 -0.66 10.87
C GLY A 180 26.77 -0.07 9.86
N PHE A 181 27.08 -0.02 8.56
CA PHE A 181 26.19 0.58 7.55
C PHE A 181 24.83 -0.13 7.41
N ARG A 182 24.77 -1.42 7.78
CA ARG A 182 23.53 -2.21 7.84
C ARG A 182 22.44 -1.55 8.68
N ALA A 183 22.80 -1.01 9.84
CA ALA A 183 21.82 -0.43 10.76
C ALA A 183 21.13 0.77 10.10
N PHE A 184 21.93 1.64 9.47
CA PHE A 184 21.43 2.78 8.69
C PHE A 184 20.48 2.34 7.57
N VAL A 185 20.90 1.37 6.75
CA VAL A 185 20.08 0.86 5.64
C VAL A 185 18.76 0.24 6.15
N HIS A 186 18.81 -0.48 7.28
CA HIS A 186 17.61 -1.05 7.89
C HIS A 186 16.66 0.04 8.42
N GLN A 187 17.21 1.05 9.10
CA GLN A 187 16.44 2.11 9.74
C GLN A 187 15.78 3.05 8.74
N HIS A 188 16.49 3.45 7.69
CA HIS A 188 16.07 4.56 6.81
C HIS A 188 15.71 4.14 5.38
N ALA A 189 16.11 2.95 4.95
CA ALA A 189 15.99 2.57 3.53
C ALA A 189 15.36 1.19 3.35
N SER A 190 14.66 0.66 4.35
CA SER A 190 14.11 -0.70 4.32
C SER A 190 12.62 -0.77 4.62
N SER A 191 11.91 0.36 4.53
CA SER A 191 10.47 0.48 4.78
C SER A 191 9.80 1.18 3.61
N MET A 192 8.64 0.67 3.18
CA MET A 192 7.75 1.35 2.24
C MET A 192 6.69 2.09 3.06
N VAL A 193 7.00 3.33 3.42
CA VAL A 193 6.24 4.17 4.33
C VAL A 193 6.01 5.55 3.70
N MET A 194 5.06 6.31 4.24
CA MET A 194 4.75 7.66 3.78
C MET A 194 5.68 8.70 4.40
N ASP A 195 5.97 8.57 5.70
CA ASP A 195 6.79 9.50 6.44
C ASP A 195 8.29 9.28 6.14
N PRO A 196 8.97 10.25 5.49
CA PRO A 196 10.40 10.14 5.20
C PRO A 196 11.28 10.23 6.45
N THR A 197 10.74 10.68 7.59
CA THR A 197 11.47 10.78 8.87
C THR A 197 11.37 9.52 9.72
N TYR A 198 10.52 8.56 9.33
CA TYR A 198 10.32 7.32 10.06
C TYR A 198 11.61 6.50 10.21
N ILE A 199 11.86 6.04 11.43
CA ILE A 199 13.02 5.20 11.76
C ILE A 199 12.55 3.80 12.10
N ARG A 200 12.87 2.84 11.24
CA ARG A 200 12.47 1.43 11.43
C ARG A 200 13.17 0.81 12.65
N PRO A 201 12.44 0.21 13.59
CA PRO A 201 13.04 -0.58 14.68
C PRO A 201 13.86 -1.75 14.15
N LEU A 202 14.96 -2.09 14.86
CA LEU A 202 15.82 -3.20 14.48
C LEU A 202 15.05 -4.54 14.47
N PRO A 203 15.31 -5.42 13.49
CA PRO A 203 14.52 -6.62 13.30
C PRO A 203 14.96 -7.72 14.27
N THR A 204 14.05 -8.63 14.61
CA THR A 204 14.42 -9.88 15.29
C THR A 204 15.38 -10.71 14.42
N LYS A 205 16.18 -11.60 15.03
CA LYS A 205 17.06 -12.52 14.28
C LYS A 205 16.31 -13.34 13.21
N LYS A 206 15.06 -13.75 13.48
CA LYS A 206 14.22 -14.48 12.52
C LYS A 206 13.82 -13.61 11.34
N THR A 207 13.36 -12.38 11.61
CA THR A 207 12.99 -11.41 10.57
C THR A 207 14.20 -11.03 9.72
N LEU A 208 15.37 -10.84 10.34
CA LEU A 208 16.60 -10.47 9.66
C LEU A 208 17.02 -11.49 8.61
N LYS A 209 16.86 -12.80 8.87
CA LYS A 209 17.12 -13.85 7.87
C LYS A 209 16.25 -13.70 6.62
N ILE A 210 14.97 -13.36 6.80
CA ILE A 210 14.03 -13.15 5.68
C ILE A 210 14.44 -11.90 4.89
N ILE A 211 14.81 -10.82 5.60
CA ILE A 211 15.31 -9.58 4.99
C ILE A 211 16.51 -9.90 4.11
N TYR A 212 17.52 -10.62 4.62
CA TYR A 212 18.70 -10.97 3.84
C TYR A 212 18.38 -11.72 2.55
N ILE A 213 17.52 -12.73 2.61
CA ILE A 213 17.17 -13.54 1.43
C ILE A 213 16.46 -12.69 0.37
N GLN A 214 15.48 -11.89 0.79
CA GLN A 214 14.70 -11.05 -0.12
C GLN A 214 15.53 -9.88 -0.67
N GLU A 215 16.35 -9.25 0.18
CA GLU A 215 17.29 -8.19 -0.21
C GLU A 215 18.30 -8.70 -1.24
N PHE A 216 18.87 -9.89 -1.01
CA PHE A 216 19.79 -10.51 -1.97
C PHE A 216 19.10 -10.81 -3.30
N GLY A 217 17.88 -11.31 -3.28
CA GLY A 217 17.08 -11.51 -4.49
C GLY A 217 16.88 -10.21 -5.28
N CYS A 218 16.56 -9.10 -4.59
CA CYS A 218 16.40 -7.79 -5.22
C CYS A 218 17.74 -7.25 -5.78
N PHE A 219 18.85 -7.46 -5.07
CA PHE A 219 20.18 -7.12 -5.56
C PHE A 219 20.52 -7.89 -6.84
N LEU A 220 20.36 -9.22 -6.83
CA LEU A 220 20.61 -10.05 -8.01
C LEU A 220 19.71 -9.67 -9.18
N TRP A 221 18.43 -9.39 -8.93
CA TRP A 221 17.51 -8.91 -9.97
C TRP A 221 17.96 -7.56 -10.54
N SER A 222 18.27 -6.59 -9.68
CA SER A 222 18.73 -5.27 -10.11
C SER A 222 20.03 -5.35 -10.91
N LEU A 223 20.96 -6.21 -10.46
CA LEU A 223 22.21 -6.49 -11.16
C LEU A 223 21.96 -7.13 -12.53
N ALA A 224 21.03 -8.08 -12.60
CA ALA A 224 20.67 -8.75 -13.86
C ALA A 224 20.13 -7.77 -14.89
N ILE A 225 19.26 -6.83 -14.48
CA ILE A 225 18.61 -5.86 -15.37
C ILE A 225 19.55 -4.72 -15.76
N VAL A 226 20.26 -4.13 -14.79
CA VAL A 226 21.02 -2.88 -14.97
C VAL A 226 22.45 -3.13 -15.47
N VAL A 227 23.03 -4.31 -15.18
CA VAL A 227 24.42 -4.61 -15.53
C VAL A 227 24.51 -5.77 -16.51
N ILE A 228 23.93 -6.92 -16.20
CA ILE A 228 24.12 -8.14 -17.00
C ILE A 228 23.40 -8.03 -18.35
N ALA A 229 22.16 -7.56 -18.39
CA ALA A 229 21.40 -7.45 -19.65
C ALA A 229 22.08 -6.52 -20.68
N PRO A 230 22.56 -5.31 -20.32
CA PRO A 230 23.35 -4.50 -21.25
C PRO A 230 24.60 -5.19 -21.79
N LEU A 231 25.34 -5.90 -20.92
CA LEU A 231 26.55 -6.63 -21.33
C LEU A 231 26.22 -7.80 -22.28
N ALA A 232 25.13 -8.51 -22.03
CA ALA A 232 24.70 -9.65 -22.85
C ALA A 232 24.17 -9.22 -24.23
N VAL A 233 23.47 -8.09 -24.31
CA VAL A 233 22.85 -7.59 -25.55
C VAL A 233 23.79 -6.61 -26.30
N GLY A 234 24.86 -6.13 -25.65
CA GLY A 234 25.81 -5.16 -26.22
C GLY A 234 25.27 -3.72 -26.29
N GLN A 235 24.12 -3.45 -25.69
CA GLN A 235 23.49 -2.12 -25.61
C GLN A 235 22.60 -2.03 -24.38
N TRP A 236 22.43 -0.83 -23.83
CA TRP A 236 21.49 -0.62 -22.74
C TRP A 236 20.04 -0.88 -23.19
N PRO A 237 19.21 -1.59 -22.41
CA PRO A 237 17.81 -1.85 -22.71
C PRO A 237 16.95 -0.61 -22.41
N THR A 238 17.36 0.55 -22.91
CA THR A 238 16.79 1.87 -22.58
C THR A 238 15.28 1.94 -22.72
N PRO A 239 14.65 1.43 -23.81
CA PRO A 239 13.19 1.48 -23.92
C PRO A 239 12.48 0.65 -22.84
N PHE A 240 13.01 -0.52 -22.48
CA PHE A 240 12.48 -1.33 -21.39
C PHE A 240 12.59 -0.60 -20.05
N LEU A 241 13.72 0.06 -19.79
CA LEU A 241 13.92 0.81 -18.54
C LEU A 241 12.99 2.03 -18.44
N ILE A 242 12.78 2.76 -19.54
CA ILE A 242 11.80 3.85 -19.59
C ILE A 242 10.40 3.30 -19.35
N HIS A 243 10.04 2.18 -19.96
CA HIS A 243 8.74 1.54 -19.75
C HIS A 243 8.54 1.10 -18.30
N ALA A 244 9.50 0.37 -17.73
CA ALA A 244 9.46 -0.08 -16.35
C ALA A 244 9.39 1.12 -15.37
N TYR A 245 10.13 2.20 -15.65
CA TYR A 245 10.07 3.43 -14.87
C TYR A 245 8.69 4.08 -14.92
N LEU A 246 8.14 4.34 -16.11
CA LEU A 246 6.82 4.98 -16.27
C LEU A 246 5.71 4.12 -15.65
N LEU A 247 5.77 2.80 -15.85
CA LEU A 247 4.85 1.85 -15.22
C LEU A 247 4.91 1.97 -13.69
N SER A 248 6.12 1.98 -13.12
CA SER A 248 6.33 2.10 -11.67
C SER A 248 5.81 3.44 -11.14
N VAL A 249 6.10 4.55 -11.82
CA VAL A 249 5.58 5.89 -11.48
C VAL A 249 4.05 5.87 -11.43
N CYS A 250 3.39 5.34 -12.47
CA CYS A 250 1.92 5.30 -12.52
C CYS A 250 1.32 4.42 -11.41
N ILE A 251 1.92 3.26 -11.13
CA ILE A 251 1.49 2.35 -10.05
C ILE A 251 1.62 3.04 -8.69
N ILE A 252 2.77 3.66 -8.41
CA ILE A 252 3.02 4.34 -7.13
C ILE A 252 2.10 5.56 -7.00
N PHE A 253 1.95 6.36 -8.04
CA PHE A 253 1.07 7.51 -8.04
C PHE A 253 -0.39 7.13 -7.77
N LEU A 254 -0.90 6.09 -8.44
CA LEU A 254 -2.24 5.56 -8.18
C LEU A 254 -2.38 5.09 -6.73
N ASN A 255 -1.38 4.39 -6.21
CA ASN A 255 -1.36 3.99 -4.81
C ASN A 255 -1.38 5.19 -3.85
N SER A 256 -0.58 6.22 -4.12
CA SER A 256 -0.53 7.44 -3.31
C SER A 256 -1.88 8.16 -3.28
N ILE A 257 -2.58 8.26 -4.42
CA ILE A 257 -3.94 8.82 -4.46
C ILE A 257 -4.90 7.98 -3.60
N ARG A 258 -4.87 6.65 -3.75
CA ARG A 258 -5.70 5.73 -2.94
C ARG A 258 -5.42 5.91 -1.46
N THR A 259 -4.14 5.99 -1.05
CA THR A 259 -3.75 6.14 0.35
C THR A 259 -4.25 7.46 0.93
N ILE A 260 -4.11 8.59 0.23
CA ILE A 260 -4.70 9.87 0.68
C ILE A 260 -6.21 9.73 0.94
N GLY A 261 -6.92 8.95 0.13
CA GLY A 261 -8.35 8.72 0.30
C GLY A 261 -8.73 7.58 1.25
N SER A 262 -7.79 6.78 1.77
CA SER A 262 -8.12 5.67 2.66
C SER A 262 -8.27 6.10 4.12
N HIS A 263 -7.82 7.31 4.44
CA HIS A 263 -7.87 7.92 5.76
C HIS A 263 -8.44 9.35 5.71
N ARG A 264 -8.89 9.81 6.88
CA ARG A 264 -9.33 11.18 7.12
C ARG A 264 -8.19 12.05 7.64
N TRP A 265 -7.09 11.47 8.11
CA TRP A 265 -5.88 12.18 8.55
C TRP A 265 -6.14 13.21 9.67
N SER A 266 -7.15 12.98 10.51
CA SER A 266 -7.60 13.99 11.49
C SER A 266 -6.73 14.10 12.73
N ASN A 267 -5.84 13.13 12.97
CA ASN A 267 -4.91 13.17 14.10
C ASN A 267 -3.67 14.04 13.82
N ALA A 268 -3.19 14.74 14.85
CA ALA A 268 -2.05 15.66 14.79
C ALA A 268 -0.71 15.03 15.22
N GLY A 269 -0.69 13.75 15.63
CA GLY A 269 0.52 13.06 16.08
C GLY A 269 0.37 12.33 17.43
N ASP A 270 -0.78 12.46 18.10
CA ASP A 270 -1.03 11.88 19.42
C ASP A 270 -1.60 10.45 19.37
N GLU A 271 -1.57 9.72 20.48
CA GLU A 271 -2.21 8.40 20.56
C GLU A 271 -3.74 8.53 20.42
N MET A 272 -4.31 7.84 19.43
CA MET A 272 -5.75 7.83 19.18
C MET A 272 -6.47 6.70 19.94
N THR A 273 -7.73 6.91 20.32
CA THR A 273 -8.55 5.79 20.79
C THR A 273 -8.84 4.83 19.64
N PHE A 274 -9.18 3.58 19.96
CA PHE A 274 -9.57 2.60 18.95
C PHE A 274 -10.75 3.07 18.07
N LEU A 275 -11.71 3.78 18.69
CA LEU A 275 -12.84 4.34 17.97
C LEU A 275 -12.39 5.44 17.00
N ASP A 276 -11.49 6.32 17.42
CA ASP A 276 -10.97 7.38 16.56
C ASP A 276 -10.19 6.80 15.37
N GLN A 277 -9.40 5.75 15.58
CA GLN A 277 -8.69 5.06 14.49
C GLN A 277 -9.65 4.46 13.47
N LEU A 278 -10.72 3.82 13.96
CA LEU A 278 -11.77 3.28 13.10
C LEU A 278 -12.45 4.39 12.29
N LEU A 279 -12.79 5.50 12.95
CA LEU A 279 -13.43 6.64 12.31
C LEU A 279 -12.48 7.45 11.44
N ASP A 280 -11.18 7.36 11.62
CA ASP A 280 -10.23 7.98 10.70
C ASP A 280 -10.07 7.17 9.41
N SER A 281 -10.36 5.87 9.43
CA SER A 281 -10.26 5.00 8.26
C SER A 281 -11.57 4.95 7.44
N VAL A 282 -11.46 4.66 6.14
CA VAL A 282 -12.59 4.76 5.19
C VAL A 282 -12.91 3.45 4.46
N ASN A 283 -14.20 3.21 4.17
CA ASN A 283 -14.72 2.12 3.33
C ASN A 283 -15.44 2.67 2.08
N TYR A 284 -15.32 1.97 0.95
CA TYR A 284 -15.97 2.30 -0.31
C TYR A 284 -16.79 1.10 -0.87
N PRO A 285 -17.97 0.81 -0.30
CA PRO A 285 -18.70 -0.42 -0.57
C PRO A 285 -19.49 -0.41 -1.88
N HIS A 286 -19.97 0.76 -2.34
CA HIS A 286 -21.12 0.88 -3.26
C HIS A 286 -20.83 0.62 -4.74
N HIS A 287 -19.61 0.87 -5.22
CA HIS A 287 -19.30 0.82 -6.66
C HIS A 287 -18.08 -0.06 -6.97
N ALA A 288 -18.15 -1.34 -6.62
CA ALA A 288 -17.03 -2.29 -6.74
C ALA A 288 -16.35 -2.28 -8.13
N TRP A 289 -17.12 -2.16 -9.22
CA TRP A 289 -16.59 -2.18 -10.59
C TRP A 289 -15.57 -1.06 -10.88
N ILE A 290 -15.69 0.10 -10.22
CA ILE A 290 -14.74 1.22 -10.35
C ILE A 290 -13.79 1.31 -9.16
N THR A 291 -14.26 0.98 -7.95
CA THR A 291 -13.43 1.06 -6.74
C THR A 291 -12.35 0.00 -6.69
N GLU A 292 -12.54 -1.16 -7.34
CA GLU A 292 -11.48 -2.16 -7.51
C GLU A 292 -10.35 -1.71 -8.44
N LEU A 293 -10.52 -0.65 -9.25
CA LEU A 293 -9.43 -0.14 -10.10
C LEU A 293 -8.33 0.54 -9.29
N TRP A 294 -8.71 1.26 -8.24
CA TRP A 294 -7.79 2.02 -7.37
C TRP A 294 -7.70 1.44 -5.96
N GLY A 295 -8.64 0.61 -5.52
CA GLY A 295 -8.64 -0.09 -4.23
C GLY A 295 -8.85 -1.60 -4.37
N PRO A 296 -8.05 -2.31 -5.21
CA PRO A 296 -8.19 -3.74 -5.41
C PRO A 296 -7.79 -4.55 -4.17
N VAL A 297 -8.00 -5.87 -4.23
CA VAL A 297 -7.57 -6.82 -3.19
C VAL A 297 -8.09 -6.40 -1.82
N GLY A 298 -9.35 -5.97 -1.78
CA GLY A 298 -10.05 -5.61 -0.53
C GLY A 298 -9.64 -4.26 0.07
N THR A 299 -8.63 -3.58 -0.47
CA THR A 299 -8.12 -2.31 0.07
C THR A 299 -9.14 -1.16 0.01
N ARG A 300 -10.21 -1.29 -0.78
CA ARG A 300 -11.37 -0.38 -0.73
C ARG A 300 -12.17 -0.45 0.58
N PHE A 301 -12.00 -1.51 1.39
CA PHE A 301 -12.59 -1.65 2.71
C PHE A 301 -11.55 -1.37 3.81
N HIS A 302 -10.87 -0.22 3.73
CA HIS A 302 -9.72 0.07 4.57
C HIS A 302 -10.08 0.15 6.05
N ALA A 303 -11.21 0.74 6.42
CA ALA A 303 -11.66 0.78 7.82
C ALA A 303 -12.01 -0.61 8.36
N LEU A 304 -12.64 -1.46 7.54
CA LEU A 304 -12.91 -2.84 7.94
C LEU A 304 -11.62 -3.65 8.06
N HIS A 305 -10.65 -3.38 7.19
CA HIS A 305 -9.33 -3.99 7.27
C HIS A 305 -8.61 -3.59 8.56
N HIS A 306 -8.63 -2.31 8.95
CA HIS A 306 -8.13 -1.84 10.25
C HIS A 306 -8.85 -2.50 11.43
N LEU A 307 -10.16 -2.67 11.31
CA LEU A 307 -10.96 -3.35 12.33
C LEU A 307 -10.59 -4.84 12.45
N PHE A 308 -10.36 -5.53 11.33
CA PHE A 308 -10.02 -6.96 11.32
C PHE A 308 -8.88 -7.27 10.34
N PRO A 309 -7.61 -6.98 10.68
CA PRO A 309 -6.50 -7.06 9.71
C PRO A 309 -6.20 -8.47 9.21
N SER A 310 -6.58 -9.47 10.00
CA SER A 310 -6.43 -10.90 9.65
C SER A 310 -7.55 -11.45 8.77
N LEU A 311 -8.58 -10.66 8.46
CA LEU A 311 -9.66 -11.08 7.57
C LEU A 311 -9.13 -11.18 6.13
N PRO A 312 -9.31 -12.32 5.43
CA PRO A 312 -8.92 -12.47 4.04
C PRO A 312 -9.58 -11.44 3.13
N TYR A 313 -8.86 -10.86 2.16
CA TYR A 313 -9.40 -9.77 1.35
C TYR A 313 -10.73 -10.11 0.65
N HIS A 314 -10.84 -11.34 0.12
CA HIS A 314 -12.01 -11.81 -0.61
C HIS A 314 -13.26 -11.96 0.28
N ALA A 315 -13.08 -11.95 1.61
CA ALA A 315 -14.15 -12.03 2.58
C ALA A 315 -14.61 -10.64 3.08
N LEU A 316 -13.86 -9.56 2.82
CA LEU A 316 -14.20 -8.20 3.24
C LEU A 316 -15.58 -7.73 2.75
N PRO A 317 -16.00 -7.95 1.48
CA PRO A 317 -17.32 -7.51 1.03
C PRO A 317 -18.46 -8.18 1.81
N GLU A 318 -18.36 -9.49 2.04
CA GLU A 318 -19.37 -10.25 2.78
C GLU A 318 -19.37 -9.88 4.26
N ALA A 319 -18.19 -9.70 4.86
CA ALA A 319 -18.06 -9.24 6.24
C ALA A 319 -18.69 -7.85 6.43
N HIS A 320 -18.39 -6.90 5.54
CA HIS A 320 -19.01 -5.57 5.55
C HIS A 320 -20.54 -5.68 5.47
N ARG A 321 -21.07 -6.50 4.55
CA ARG A 321 -22.52 -6.73 4.41
C ARG A 321 -23.15 -7.28 5.69
N ARG A 322 -22.51 -8.26 6.35
CA ARG A 322 -23.03 -8.84 7.60
C ARG A 322 -22.98 -7.86 8.76
N LEU A 323 -21.92 -7.05 8.86
CA LEU A 323 -21.80 -5.99 9.87
C LEU A 323 -22.87 -4.91 9.66
N MET A 324 -23.03 -4.43 8.42
CA MET A 324 -24.07 -3.44 8.08
C MET A 324 -25.50 -3.96 8.30
N LYS A 325 -25.72 -5.27 8.27
CA LYS A 325 -27.01 -5.88 8.61
C LYS A 325 -27.22 -6.03 10.12
N SER A 326 -26.17 -6.39 10.86
CA SER A 326 -26.29 -6.83 12.26
C SER A 326 -26.06 -5.70 13.27
N LEU A 327 -25.28 -4.67 12.91
CA LEU A 327 -24.96 -3.56 13.80
C LEU A 327 -26.13 -2.57 13.90
N PRO A 328 -26.34 -1.92 15.06
CA PRO A 328 -27.33 -0.86 15.22
C PRO A 328 -27.18 0.28 14.21
N ALA A 329 -28.28 1.00 13.92
CA ALA A 329 -28.28 2.11 12.96
C ALA A 329 -27.36 3.28 13.37
N ASN A 330 -27.14 3.47 14.67
CA ASN A 330 -26.22 4.47 15.23
C ASN A 330 -24.80 3.94 15.46
N SER A 331 -24.45 2.75 14.96
CA SER A 331 -23.11 2.18 15.12
C SER A 331 -22.05 3.07 14.44
N PRO A 332 -20.94 3.41 15.13
CA PRO A 332 -19.85 4.19 14.53
C PRO A 332 -19.25 3.56 13.27
N TYR A 333 -19.28 2.23 13.13
CA TYR A 333 -18.80 1.54 11.93
C TYR A 333 -19.48 2.04 10.65
N ARG A 334 -20.77 2.42 10.72
CA ARG A 334 -21.51 2.95 9.56
C ARG A 334 -20.98 4.31 9.09
N GLN A 335 -20.30 5.06 9.96
CA GLN A 335 -19.68 6.33 9.64
C GLN A 335 -18.32 6.17 8.92
N THR A 336 -17.86 4.94 8.71
CA THR A 336 -16.63 4.67 7.96
C THR A 336 -16.85 4.71 6.44
N GLU A 337 -18.10 4.66 5.98
CA GLU A 337 -18.39 4.71 4.54
C GLU A 337 -18.17 6.11 3.98
N GLU A 338 -17.57 6.16 2.79
CA GLU A 338 -17.43 7.40 2.03
C GLU A 338 -17.98 7.23 0.61
N ARG A 339 -18.46 8.34 0.04
CA ARG A 339 -19.18 8.30 -1.24
C ARG A 339 -18.26 7.94 -2.41
N SER A 340 -17.06 8.52 -2.45
CA SER A 340 -16.10 8.32 -3.52
C SER A 340 -14.72 8.81 -3.12
N LEU A 341 -13.68 8.30 -3.77
CA LEU A 341 -12.30 8.72 -3.56
C LEU A 341 -12.13 10.24 -3.76
N THR A 342 -12.75 10.79 -4.80
CA THR A 342 -12.71 12.23 -5.07
C THR A 342 -13.37 13.04 -3.96
N ALA A 343 -14.51 12.59 -3.43
CA ALA A 343 -15.16 13.26 -2.29
C ALA A 343 -14.27 13.25 -1.04
N ALA A 344 -13.64 12.12 -0.73
CA ALA A 344 -12.71 12.01 0.39
C ALA A 344 -11.54 13.00 0.29
N ILE A 345 -10.90 13.07 -0.89
CA ILE A 345 -9.78 13.98 -1.14
C ILE A 345 -10.23 15.44 -1.07
N ILE A 346 -11.37 15.80 -1.68
CA ILE A 346 -11.91 17.17 -1.60
C ILE A 346 -12.19 17.55 -0.14
N ASN A 347 -12.77 16.64 0.65
CA ASN A 347 -13.07 16.88 2.06
C ASN A 347 -11.80 17.03 2.90
N LEU A 348 -10.74 16.24 2.62
CA LEU A 348 -9.43 16.42 3.24
C LEU A 348 -8.86 17.81 2.93
N VAL A 349 -8.81 18.22 1.66
CA VAL A 349 -8.26 19.53 1.26
C VAL A 349 -9.07 20.68 1.89
N LYS A 350 -10.39 20.55 1.99
CA LYS A 350 -11.24 21.55 2.67
C LYS A 350 -10.92 21.65 4.15
N ARG A 351 -10.87 20.53 4.87
CA ARG A 351 -10.53 20.50 6.31
C ARG A 351 -9.13 21.05 6.56
N ASN A 352 -8.16 20.63 5.75
CA ASN A 352 -6.79 21.13 5.79
C ASN A 352 -6.73 22.67 5.73
N ARG A 353 -7.38 23.27 4.73
CA ARG A 353 -7.44 24.73 4.60
C ARG A 353 -8.08 25.41 5.81
N GLN A 354 -9.17 24.84 6.34
CA GLN A 354 -9.85 25.38 7.52
C GLN A 354 -8.94 25.33 8.75
N THR A 355 -8.25 24.22 8.97
CA THR A 355 -7.31 24.03 10.08
C THR A 355 -6.13 25.00 9.98
N THR A 356 -5.51 25.14 8.80
CA THR A 356 -4.43 26.11 8.57
C THR A 356 -4.90 27.55 8.81
N MET A 357 -6.09 27.93 8.34
CA MET A 357 -6.64 29.28 8.55
C MET A 357 -6.88 29.58 10.04
N ARG A 358 -7.43 28.60 10.78
CA ARG A 358 -7.65 28.73 12.23
C ARG A 358 -6.32 28.89 12.98
N ALA A 359 -5.31 28.09 12.66
CA ALA A 359 -3.98 28.19 13.28
C ALA A 359 -3.34 29.56 13.01
N ALA A 360 -3.42 30.08 11.77
CA ALA A 360 -2.92 31.39 11.42
C ALA A 360 -3.64 32.53 12.16
N SER A 361 -4.97 32.42 12.32
CA SER A 361 -5.76 33.40 13.09
C SER A 361 -5.41 33.40 14.58
N GLN A 362 -5.17 32.23 15.16
CA GLN A 362 -4.74 32.11 16.56
C GLN A 362 -3.34 32.70 16.78
N GLN A 363 -2.40 32.47 15.87
CA GLN A 363 -1.07 33.05 15.92
C GLN A 363 -1.07 34.58 15.75
N ALA A 364 -1.99 35.14 14.95
CA ALA A 364 -2.12 36.58 14.78
C ALA A 364 -2.78 37.29 15.99
N GLN A 365 -3.44 36.54 16.87
CA GLN A 365 -4.10 37.03 18.08
C GLN A 365 -3.24 36.86 19.35
N ALA A 366 -2.16 36.09 19.26
CA ALA A 366 -1.16 35.90 20.32
C ALA A 366 0.00 36.89 20.13
#